data_AF-A0A2S9GBX3-F1
#
_entry.id   AF-A0A2S9GBX3-F1
#
_cell.length_a   1.000
_cell.length_b   1.000
_cell.length_c   1.000
_cell.angle_alpha   90.00
_cell.angle_beta   90.00
_cell.angle_gamma   90.00
#
_symmetry.space_group_name_H-M   'P 1'
#
loop_
_entity.id
_entity.type
_entity.pdbx_description
1 polymer ?
#
loop_
_entity_poly.entity_id
_entity_poly.type
_entity_poly.pdbx_seq_one_letter_code
_entity_poly.pdbx_strand_id
1 'polypeptide(L)'
;KGGSMVAGGLFNTTLRGTGWVALTTDGPPVVLNAAEAPTFAETNAVVAWSANLQTQLKTSFKAGALIGRGSGEAMQVSFYGNGF
;
A
#
# COMPACT_ATOMS: atom_id res chain seq x y z
N LYS A 1 -20.47 17.34 -0.87
CA LYS A 1 -20.62 17.20 0.60
C LYS A 1 -20.69 15.72 0.94
N GLY A 2 -19.72 15.22 1.72
CA GLY A 2 -19.64 13.84 2.25
C GLY A 2 -19.08 12.85 1.23
N GLY A 3 -18.03 12.08 1.47
CA GLY A 3 -17.22 11.81 2.67
C GLY A 3 -16.45 10.54 2.37
N SER A 4 -15.14 10.64 2.17
CA SER A 4 -14.21 9.49 2.19
C SER A 4 -12.79 9.98 2.44
N MET A 5 -12.60 10.67 3.57
CA MET A 5 -11.26 10.99 4.09
C MET A 5 -10.81 9.95 5.13
N VAL A 6 -11.42 8.76 5.15
CA VAL A 6 -11.19 7.79 6.24
C VAL A 6 -9.82 7.09 6.11
N ALA A 7 -9.06 7.30 5.01
CA ALA A 7 -7.73 6.74 4.82
C ALA A 7 -6.80 7.63 3.94
N GLY A 8 -6.81 8.95 4.12
CA GLY A 8 -5.86 9.83 3.43
C GLY A 8 -5.95 9.87 1.89
N GLY A 9 -7.08 9.44 1.30
CA GLY A 9 -7.25 9.41 -0.16
C GLY A 9 -6.76 8.11 -0.83
N LEU A 10 -6.49 7.06 -0.07
CA LEU A 10 -6.16 5.74 -0.63
C LEU A 10 -7.42 5.06 -1.19
N PHE A 11 -7.39 4.66 -2.46
CA PHE A 11 -8.45 3.90 -3.13
C PHE A 11 -7.87 2.63 -3.76
N ASN A 12 -8.65 1.55 -3.72
CA ASN A 12 -8.23 0.24 -4.18
C ASN A 12 -9.24 -0.25 -5.21
N THR A 13 -8.76 -0.82 -6.31
CA THR A 13 -9.62 -1.44 -7.33
C THR A 13 -9.33 -2.94 -7.40
N THR A 14 -10.36 -3.77 -7.22
CA THR A 14 -10.22 -5.22 -7.38
C THR A 14 -10.62 -5.64 -8.79
N LEU A 15 -9.67 -6.22 -9.53
CA LEU A 15 -9.92 -6.80 -10.85
C LEU A 15 -10.30 -8.28 -10.69
N ARG A 16 -11.35 -8.72 -11.40
CA ARG A 16 -11.83 -10.12 -11.41
C ARG A 16 -12.25 -10.50 -12.84
N GLY A 17 -12.03 -11.76 -13.21
CA GLY A 17 -12.37 -12.28 -14.54
C GLY A 17 -11.23 -13.11 -15.12
N THR A 18 -11.29 -13.37 -16.42
CA THR A 18 -10.28 -14.12 -17.16
C THR A 18 -9.69 -13.24 -18.26
N GLY A 19 -8.37 -13.25 -18.40
CA GLY A 19 -7.66 -12.45 -19.39
C GLY A 19 -6.36 -11.88 -18.84
N TRP A 20 -5.77 -10.96 -19.59
CA TRP A 20 -4.52 -10.30 -19.22
C TRP A 20 -4.79 -8.89 -18.69
N VAL A 21 -4.02 -8.49 -17.69
CA VAL A 21 -3.98 -7.12 -17.17
C VAL A 21 -2.55 -6.61 -17.34
N ALA A 22 -2.40 -5.40 -17.88
CA ALA A 22 -1.12 -4.71 -17.91
C ALA A 22 -1.05 -3.70 -16.75
N LEU A 23 0.03 -3.74 -15.98
CA LEU A 23 0.35 -2.80 -14.91
C LEU A 23 1.65 -2.08 -15.27
N THR A 24 1.72 -0.79 -14.95
CA THR A 24 2.92 0.03 -15.17
C THR A 24 3.41 0.60 -13.85
N THR A 25 4.72 0.74 -13.71
CA THR A 25 5.39 1.24 -12.50
C THR A 25 6.36 2.36 -12.86
N ASP A 26 6.60 3.26 -11.92
CA ASP A 26 7.76 4.14 -11.98
C ASP A 26 8.98 3.35 -11.47
N GLY A 27 9.90 3.03 -12.38
CA GLY A 27 11.04 2.17 -12.11
C GLY A 27 10.73 0.65 -12.15
N PRO A 28 11.76 -0.20 -11.97
CA PRO A 28 11.60 -1.66 -12.02
C PRO A 28 10.75 -2.19 -10.85
N PRO A 29 9.75 -3.04 -11.10
CA PRO A 29 8.94 -3.63 -10.04
C PRO A 29 9.72 -4.73 -9.29
N VAL A 30 9.35 -4.95 -8.02
CA VAL A 30 9.77 -6.09 -7.22
C VAL A 30 8.52 -6.84 -6.75
N VAL A 31 8.56 -8.17 -6.79
CA VAL A 31 7.48 -9.04 -6.32
C VAL A 31 7.92 -9.66 -5.00
N LEU A 32 7.11 -9.52 -3.96
CA LEU A 32 7.39 -10.02 -2.61
C LEU A 32 6.35 -11.07 -2.24
N ASN A 33 6.76 -12.16 -1.60
CA ASN A 33 5.86 -13.22 -1.19
C ASN A 33 5.43 -13.05 0.28
N ALA A 34 4.19 -12.61 0.50
CA ALA A 34 3.65 -12.39 1.85
C ALA A 34 3.41 -13.72 2.62
N ALA A 35 3.50 -14.86 1.95
CA ALA A 35 3.38 -16.18 2.58
C ALA A 35 4.65 -16.58 3.36
N GLU A 36 5.82 -16.09 2.95
CA GLU A 36 7.09 -16.36 3.64
C GLU A 36 7.24 -15.53 4.91
N ALA A 37 6.86 -14.25 4.83
CA ALA A 37 6.82 -13.33 5.96
C ALA A 37 5.89 -12.15 5.68
N PRO A 38 5.36 -11.50 6.75
CA PRO A 38 4.68 -10.23 6.61
C PRO A 38 5.49 -9.23 5.80
N THR A 39 4.87 -8.66 4.76
CA THR A 39 5.51 -7.69 3.87
C THR A 39 4.96 -6.29 4.12
N PHE A 40 5.82 -5.27 4.00
CA PHE A 40 5.47 -3.90 4.29
C PHE A 40 5.95 -2.98 3.18
N ALA A 41 5.10 -2.07 2.72
CA ALA A 41 5.44 -1.11 1.67
C ALA A 41 4.76 0.24 1.94
N GLU A 42 5.43 1.34 1.59
CA GLU A 42 4.80 2.66 1.61
C GLU A 42 3.66 2.70 0.59
N THR A 43 2.58 3.42 0.91
CA THR A 43 1.39 3.54 0.05
C THR A 43 1.68 4.01 -1.37
N ASN A 44 2.72 4.82 -1.59
CA ASN A 44 3.14 5.30 -2.91
C ASN A 44 4.00 4.31 -3.71
N ALA A 45 4.46 3.22 -3.09
CA ALA A 45 5.25 2.17 -3.72
C ALA A 45 4.41 0.91 -4.06
N VAL A 46 3.20 0.79 -3.50
CA VAL A 46 2.29 -0.33 -3.77
C VAL A 46 1.65 -0.17 -5.14
N VAL A 47 1.82 -1.19 -6.00
CA VAL A 47 1.27 -1.20 -7.37
C VAL A 47 0.07 -2.13 -7.48
N ALA A 48 0.22 -3.36 -6.99
CA ALA A 48 -0.83 -4.37 -6.93
C ALA A 48 -0.47 -5.42 -5.89
N TRP A 49 -1.48 -6.16 -5.43
CA TRP A 49 -1.31 -7.31 -4.54
C TRP A 49 -2.45 -8.30 -4.73
N SER A 50 -2.26 -9.51 -4.23
CA SER A 50 -3.23 -10.59 -4.30
C SER A 50 -4.46 -10.25 -3.45
N ALA A 51 -5.65 -10.31 -4.06
CA ALA A 51 -6.90 -9.85 -3.44
C ALA A 51 -7.29 -10.56 -2.13
N ASN A 52 -6.68 -11.71 -1.84
CA ASN A 52 -6.93 -12.50 -0.63
C ASN A 52 -5.94 -12.23 0.52
N LEU A 53 -4.98 -11.31 0.34
CA LEU A 53 -4.09 -10.89 1.43
C LEU A 53 -4.86 -10.04 2.44
N GLN A 54 -4.56 -10.23 3.72
CA GLN A 54 -5.00 -9.33 4.78
C GLN A 54 -4.12 -8.09 4.77
N THR A 55 -4.73 -6.91 4.70
CA THR A 55 -4.01 -5.62 4.65
C THR A 55 -4.33 -4.74 5.85
N GLN A 56 -3.31 -4.10 6.42
CA GLN A 56 -3.49 -3.10 7.47
C GLN A 56 -2.68 -1.84 7.14
N LEU A 57 -3.32 -0.68 7.24
CA LEU A 57 -2.67 0.62 7.09
C LEU A 57 -2.05 1.02 8.44
N LYS A 58 -0.79 1.45 8.41
CA LYS A 58 -0.02 1.94 9.54
C LYS A 58 0.47 3.34 9.25
N THR A 59 0.08 4.30 10.09
CA THR A 59 0.57 5.67 10.06
C THR A 59 1.61 5.84 11.16
N SER A 60 2.84 6.20 10.82
CA SER A 60 3.83 6.61 11.83
C SER A 60 3.97 8.13 11.82
N PHE A 61 3.66 8.76 12.95
CA PHE A 61 3.94 10.17 13.19
C PHE A 61 5.31 10.28 13.87
N LYS A 62 6.29 10.88 13.21
CA LYS A 62 7.57 11.21 13.87
C LYS A 62 7.40 12.52 14.62
N ALA A 63 7.42 12.48 15.96
CA ALA A 63 7.25 13.65 16.84
C ALA A 63 8.24 14.82 16.56
N GLY A 64 9.36 14.58 15.86
CA GLY A 64 10.35 15.60 15.48
C GLY A 64 10.15 16.25 14.10
N ALA A 65 9.13 15.87 13.33
CA ALA A 65 8.96 16.33 11.94
C ALA A 65 8.49 17.79 11.79
N LEU A 66 8.01 18.41 12.86
CA LEU A 66 7.53 19.80 12.85
C LEU A 66 8.67 20.83 12.80
N ILE A 67 9.93 20.43 12.98
CA ILE A 67 11.09 21.32 12.89
C ILE A 67 11.62 21.32 11.45
N GLY A 68 10.83 21.92 10.54
CA GLY A 68 11.39 22.67 9.42
C GLY A 68 11.27 22.11 7.99
N ARG A 69 11.11 20.80 7.73
CA ARG A 69 11.02 20.27 6.34
C ARG A 69 10.28 18.92 6.24
N GLY A 70 8.99 18.95 5.90
CA GLY A 70 8.14 17.77 5.57
C GLY A 70 7.12 17.40 6.65
N SER A 71 5.96 16.79 6.31
CA SER A 71 4.93 16.44 7.33
C SER A 71 5.39 15.34 8.30
N GLY A 72 6.39 14.55 7.90
CA GLY A 72 6.96 13.44 8.68
C GLY A 72 6.00 12.31 9.03
N GLU A 73 4.91 12.23 8.27
CA GLU A 73 3.97 11.13 8.28
C GLU A 73 4.42 10.11 7.22
N ALA A 74 4.73 8.89 7.66
CA ALA A 74 4.88 7.75 6.75
C ALA A 74 3.59 6.93 6.82
N MET A 75 3.09 6.51 5.65
CA MET A 75 1.88 5.71 5.51
C MET A 75 2.27 4.40 4.85
N GLN A 76 2.35 3.36 5.67
CA GLN A 76 2.78 2.03 5.27
C GLN A 76 1.59 1.08 5.25
N VAL A 77 1.55 0.17 4.28
CA VAL A 77 0.62 -0.95 4.22
C VAL A 77 1.37 -2.23 4.58
N SER A 78 0.78 -3.04 5.45
CA SER A 78 1.27 -4.37 5.78
C SER A 78 0.39 -5.45 5.15
N PHE A 79 1.00 -6.48 4.61
CA PHE A 79 0.37 -7.59 3.88
C PHE A 79 0.66 -8.92 4.57
N TYR A 80 -0.37 -9.74 4.76
CA TYR A 80 -0.30 -11.05 5.41
C TYR A 80 -1.10 -12.11 4.65
N GLY A 81 -0.58 -13.33 4.60
CA GLY A 81 -1.27 -14.50 4.05
C GLY A 81 -0.66 -15.01 2.76
N ASN A 82 -1.33 -15.99 2.14
CA ASN A 82 -0.83 -16.62 0.93
C ASN A 82 -1.03 -15.75 -0.31
N GLY A 83 0.05 -15.19 -0.86
CA GLY A 83 0.00 -14.38 -2.07
C GLY A 83 1.22 -13.47 -2.19
N PHE A 84 1.18 -12.65 -3.24
CA PHE A 84 2.16 -11.62 -3.57
C PHE A 84 1.57 -10.22 -3.41
#